data_AF-A0A011PFZ2-F1
#
_entry.id   AF-A0A011PFZ2-F1
#
_cell.length_a   1.000
_cell.length_b   1.000
_cell.length_c   1.000
_cell.angle_alpha   90.00
_cell.angle_beta   90.00
_cell.angle_gamma   90.00
#
_symmetry.space_group_name_H-M   'P 1'
#
loop_
_entity.id
_entity.type
_entity.pdbx_description
1 polymer ?
#
loop_
_entity_poly.entity_id
_entity_poly.type
_entity_poly.pdbx_seq_one_letter_code
_entity_poly.pdbx_strand_id
1 'polypeptide(L)' 'MTRLRRRPVSPRGQWQLEQQGLHPLLARIYAGRGIRTSSELDYDFGSLLPPAGLTHPPV' A
#
# COMPACT_ATOMS: atom_id res chain seq x y z
N MET A 1 4.38 14.42 -26.12
CA MET A 1 4.83 13.00 -26.14
C MET A 1 4.96 12.51 -24.71
N THR A 2 4.17 11.51 -24.30
CA THR A 2 4.17 10.98 -22.92
C THR A 2 5.27 9.93 -22.76
N ARG A 3 6.11 10.06 -21.74
CA ARG A 3 7.19 9.10 -21.47
C ARG A 3 6.82 8.19 -20.31
N LEU A 4 6.67 6.90 -20.58
CA LEU A 4 6.45 5.89 -19.54
C LEU A 4 7.76 5.62 -18.79
N ARG A 5 7.71 5.68 -17.47
CA ARG A 5 8.84 5.36 -16.57
C ARG A 5 8.41 4.28 -15.60
N ARG A 6 9.33 3.36 -15.28
CA ARG A 6 9.13 2.40 -14.19
C ARG A 6 9.24 3.13 -12.85
N ARG A 7 8.26 2.92 -11.97
CA ARG A 7 8.34 3.39 -10.59
C ARG A 7 9.32 2.48 -9.83
N PRO A 8 10.30 3.03 -9.11
CA PRO A 8 11.18 2.22 -8.27
C PRO A 8 10.35 1.53 -7.19
N VAL A 9 10.66 0.26 -6.94
CA VAL A 9 10.00 -0.58 -5.94
C VAL A 9 11.05 -1.02 -4.94
N SER A 10 10.77 -0.93 -3.65
CA SER A 10 11.69 -1.42 -2.63
C SER A 10 11.68 -2.96 -2.63
N PRO A 11 12.84 -3.63 -2.75
CA PRO A 11 12.89 -5.10 -2.73
C PRO A 11 12.35 -5.67 -1.41
N ARG A 12 12.61 -4.97 -0.30
CA ARG A 12 12.13 -5.35 1.02
C ARG A 12 10.61 -5.29 1.13
N GLY A 13 9.99 -4.26 0.57
CA GLY A 13 8.53 -4.10 0.56
C GLY A 13 7.86 -5.17 -0.30
N GLN A 14 8.42 -5.47 -1.47
CA GLN A 14 7.95 -6.57 -2.31
C GLN A 14 8.02 -7.91 -1.55
N TRP A 15 9.18 -8.25 -0.99
CA TRP A 15 9.37 -9.51 -0.27
C TRP A 15 8.43 -9.63 0.94
N GLN A 16 8.22 -8.54 1.68
CA GLN A 16 7.32 -8.54 2.83
C GLN A 16 5.87 -8.83 2.43
N LEU A 17 5.39 -8.28 1.31
CA LEU A 17 4.07 -8.59 0.78
C LEU A 17 3.98 -10.04 0.28
N GLU A 18 5.04 -10.57 -0.34
CA GLU A 18 5.11 -11.99 -0.74
C GLU A 18 4.98 -12.93 0.47
N GLN A 19 5.64 -12.61 1.59
CA GLN A 19 5.52 -13.37 2.85
C GLN A 19 4.10 -13.32 3.44
N GLN A 20 3.33 -12.29 3.12
CA GLN A 20 1.92 -12.15 3.52
C GLN A 20 0.95 -12.88 2.57
N GLY A 21 1.49 -13.67 1.63
CA GLY A 21 0.71 -14.48 0.70
C GLY A 21 0.31 -13.76 -0.60
N LEU A 22 0.82 -12.55 -0.85
CA LEU A 22 0.59 -11.88 -2.14
C LEU A 22 1.43 -12.52 -3.24
N HIS A 23 0.83 -12.65 -4.42
CA HIS A 23 1.53 -13.12 -5.61
C HIS A 23 2.71 -12.17 -5.96
N PRO A 24 3.89 -12.67 -6.38
CA PRO A 24 5.08 -11.85 -6.62
C PRO A 24 4.87 -10.66 -7.57
N LEU A 25 4.01 -10.86 -8.59
CA LEU A 25 3.62 -9.78 -9.50
C LEU A 25 2.84 -8.67 -8.78
N LEU A 26 1.86 -9.05 -7.95
CA LEU A 26 1.02 -8.12 -7.20
C LEU A 26 1.84 -7.42 -6.11
N ALA A 27 2.67 -8.16 -5.39
CA ALA A 27 3.59 -7.61 -4.40
C ALA A 27 4.46 -6.50 -4.98
N ARG A 28 4.99 -6.67 -6.20
CA ARG A 28 5.77 -5.62 -6.89
C ARG A 28 4.93 -4.39 -7.24
N ILE A 29 3.71 -4.59 -7.75
CA ILE A 29 2.80 -3.49 -8.12
C ILE A 29 2.38 -2.70 -6.87
N TYR A 30 1.99 -3.40 -5.79
CA TYR A 30 1.54 -2.81 -4.54
C TYR A 30 2.67 -2.14 -3.75
N ALA A 31 3.85 -2.77 -3.67
CA ALA A 31 5.03 -2.11 -3.11
C ALA A 31 5.42 -0.85 -3.91
N GLY A 32 5.26 -0.87 -5.24
CA GLY A 32 5.42 0.33 -6.07
C GLY A 32 4.34 1.40 -5.84
N ARG A 33 3.15 1.03 -5.36
CA ARG A 33 2.09 1.96 -4.96
C ARG A 33 2.34 2.58 -3.58
N GLY A 34 3.21 1.99 -2.77
CA GLY A 34 3.50 2.41 -1.40
C GLY A 34 2.82 1.55 -0.34
N ILE A 35 2.18 0.45 -0.74
CA ILE A 35 1.51 -0.49 0.16
C ILE A 35 2.57 -1.32 0.88
N ARG A 36 2.41 -1.47 2.21
CA ARG A 36 3.40 -2.13 3.07
C ARG A 36 2.87 -3.41 3.68
N THR A 37 1.54 -3.51 3.87
CA THR A 37 0.90 -4.72 4.38
C THR A 37 -0.32 -5.12 3.55
N SER A 38 -0.60 -6.43 3.50
CA SER A 38 -1.79 -6.98 2.85
C SER A 38 -3.09 -6.47 3.48
N SER A 39 -3.07 -6.12 4.76
CA SER A 39 -4.21 -5.52 5.47
C SER A 39 -4.60 -4.13 4.96
N GLU A 40 -3.70 -3.40 4.29
CA GLU A 40 -4.06 -2.13 3.62
C GLU A 40 -4.94 -2.37 2.37
N LEU A 41 -5.00 -3.61 1.88
CA LEU A 41 -5.88 -4.02 0.79
C LEU A 41 -7.24 -4.48 1.29
N ASP A 42 -7.42 -4.55 2.60
CA ASP A 42 -8.70 -4.93 3.18
C ASP A 42 -9.72 -3.82 2.90
N TYR A 43 -10.90 -4.23 2.41
CA TYR A 43 -11.98 -3.31 2.09
C TYR A 43 -12.95 -3.14 3.25
N ASP A 44 -12.68 -3.78 4.38
CA ASP A 44 -13.51 -3.65 5.57
C ASP A 44 -13.41 -2.22 6.15
N PHE A 45 -14.58 -1.61 6.35
CA PHE A 45 -14.70 -0.28 6.94
C PHE A 45 -14.29 -0.25 8.41
N GLY A 46 -14.17 -1.41 9.08
CA GLY A 46 -13.77 -1.50 10.49
C GLY A 46 -12.36 -0.98 10.78
N SER A 47 -11.48 -0.94 9.78
CA SER A 47 -10.11 -0.41 9.91
C SER A 47 -10.01 1.10 9.59
N LEU A 48 -11.09 1.73 9.14
CA LEU A 48 -11.10 3.15 8.83
C LEU A 48 -11.11 3.99 10.11
N LEU A 49 -10.45 5.14 10.04
CA LEU A 49 -10.54 6.11 11.11
C LEU A 49 -11.98 6.61 11.22
N PRO A 50 -12.59 6.62 12.42
CA PRO A 50 -13.90 7.22 12.63
C PRO A 50 -13.88 8.67 12.11
N PRO A 51 -14.97 9.18 11.54
CA PRO A 51 -14.99 10.52 10.95
C PRO A 51 -14.61 11.63 11.95
N ALA A 52 -14.88 11.42 13.24
CA ALA A 52 -14.44 12.31 14.32
C ALA A 52 -12.91 12.35 14.53
N GLY A 53 -12.17 11.33 14.08
CA GLY A 53 -10.70 11.29 14.11
C GLY A 53 -10.06 11.92 12.86
N LEU A 54 -10.83 12.19 11.81
CA LEU A 54 -10.33 12.82 10.57
C LEU A 54 -10.19 14.35 10.69
N THR A 55 -10.64 14.95 11.79
CA THR A 55 -10.37 16.36 12.07
C THR A 55 -8.91 16.53 12.45
N HIS A 56 -8.17 17.24 11.59
CA HIS A 56 -6.82 17.73 11.86
C HIS A 56 -6.75 18.26 13.30
N PRO A 57 -5.81 17.79 14.15
CA PRO A 57 -5.64 18.36 15.48
C PRO A 57 -5.25 19.84 15.32
N PRO A 58 -5.93 20.80 15.98
CA PRO A 58 -5.44 22.17 15.96
C PRO A 58 -4.03 22.18 16.54
N VAL A 59 -3.13 22.86 15.83
CA VAL A 59 -1.73 23.13 16.21
C VAL A 59 -1.65 23.75 17.59
#